data_AF-A0A7V6LHE9-F1
#
_entry.id   AF-A0A7V6LHE9-F1
#
_cell.length_a   1.000
_cell.length_b   1.000
_cell.length_c   1.000
_cell.angle_alpha   90.00
_cell.angle_beta   90.00
_cell.angle_gamma   90.00
#
_symmetry.space_group_name_H-M   'P 1'
#
loop_
_entity.id
_entity.type
_entity.pdbx_description
1 polymer ?
#
loop_
_entity_poly.entity_id
_entity_poly.type
_entity_poly.pdbx_seq_one_letter_code
_entity_poly.pdbx_strand_id
1 'polypeptide(L)'
;MGKTLSPPSCFFYMGEVYFNAWSLSKLKVLRWPVAHTQKEMKMRPVPVLLSLLAMAVAARGFAEITVAERGQPSAYTLVIPAKAFPNERYAAQEFRDWTLKLTGVEIPIRETTPVAAKAIYLNREKPDPALGDEGFDLEAVGGDIRVSGGRRGLLYGVYELLERFGGIAWLDSGFTDIPQTDVFKIPSDLKDRQLPAFDRRVHDWRQISSDISFSARSRINHYYLPERHGRSYPKFDGPLGWGHTFSYLVNPDQYFDEHPEYFSFFKGKRQKHYSQLCLTNPDVFKIVLEKVLARIRTTKRKETTSNTTASRRTIGTVTANARSARQSTHARNRTRAP
;
A
#
# COMPACT_ATOMS: atom_id res chain seq x y z
N MET A 1 26.27 17.23 -55.22
CA MET A 1 27.10 17.60 -54.04
C MET A 1 26.19 17.67 -52.83
N GLY A 2 25.95 16.51 -52.19
CA GLY A 2 25.14 16.41 -50.99
C GLY A 2 26.00 16.51 -49.75
N LYS A 3 25.65 17.39 -48.81
CA LYS A 3 26.26 17.47 -47.48
C LYS A 3 25.34 16.78 -46.49
N THR A 4 25.82 15.68 -45.96
CA THR A 4 25.25 14.89 -44.87
C THR A 4 25.25 15.69 -43.57
N LEU A 5 24.09 15.77 -42.92
CA LEU A 5 23.88 16.27 -41.57
C LEU A 5 24.44 15.27 -40.55
N SER A 6 25.38 15.71 -39.72
CA SER A 6 25.81 15.03 -38.50
C SER A 6 24.91 15.42 -37.32
N PRO A 7 24.36 14.48 -36.52
CA PRO A 7 23.56 14.82 -35.35
C PRO A 7 24.46 15.22 -34.15
N PRO A 8 23.98 16.09 -33.25
CA PRO A 8 24.71 16.43 -32.02
C PRO A 8 24.59 15.28 -31.02
N SER A 9 25.73 14.79 -30.57
CA SER A 9 25.88 13.82 -29.48
C SER A 9 25.41 14.43 -28.15
N CYS A 10 24.22 14.03 -27.70
CA CYS A 10 23.80 14.16 -26.31
C CYS A 10 24.50 13.07 -25.49
N PHE A 11 25.45 13.47 -24.63
CA PHE A 11 25.99 12.62 -23.58
C PHE A 11 24.91 12.38 -22.54
N PHE A 12 24.29 11.20 -22.57
CA PHE A 12 23.59 10.63 -21.42
C PHE A 12 24.63 9.91 -20.56
N TYR A 13 24.79 10.37 -19.31
CA TYR A 13 25.57 9.66 -18.31
C TYR A 13 24.71 8.49 -17.80
N MET A 14 24.75 7.36 -18.51
CA MET A 14 24.31 6.07 -17.96
C MET A 14 25.47 5.53 -17.13
N GLY A 15 25.30 5.49 -15.82
CA GLY A 15 26.17 4.71 -14.94
C GLY A 15 25.91 3.23 -15.16
N GLU A 16 26.51 2.66 -16.20
CA GLU A 16 26.63 1.21 -16.36
C GLU A 16 27.70 0.70 -15.38
N VAL A 17 27.27 -0.15 -14.45
CA VAL A 17 28.19 -0.96 -13.64
C VAL A 17 28.69 -2.09 -14.53
N TYR A 18 29.90 -1.94 -15.07
CA TYR A 18 30.62 -3.00 -15.76
C TYR A 18 30.95 -4.12 -14.77
N PHE A 19 30.33 -5.30 -14.95
CA PHE A 19 30.83 -6.54 -14.38
C PHE A 19 32.10 -6.96 -15.13
N ASN A 20 33.25 -6.54 -14.63
CA ASN A 20 34.53 -7.06 -15.09
C ASN A 20 34.76 -8.46 -14.50
N ALA A 21 34.84 -9.46 -15.37
CA ALA A 21 35.25 -10.81 -15.05
C ALA A 21 36.68 -10.82 -14.50
N TRP A 22 36.82 -10.97 -13.19
CA TRP A 22 38.11 -11.17 -12.54
C TRP A 22 38.48 -12.65 -12.48
N SER A 23 39.53 -12.97 -13.25
CA SER A 23 40.45 -14.10 -13.15
C SER A 23 40.49 -14.80 -11.78
N LEU A 24 39.95 -16.04 -11.72
CA LEU A 24 40.02 -16.97 -10.57
C LEU A 24 41.41 -17.64 -10.43
N SER A 25 42.49 -16.86 -10.43
CA SER A 25 43.83 -17.39 -10.26
C SER A 25 44.65 -16.52 -9.33
N LYS A 26 44.28 -16.50 -8.03
CA LYS A 26 45.12 -16.15 -6.87
C LYS A 26 44.31 -16.25 -5.58
N LEU A 27 43.99 -17.48 -5.15
CA LEU A 27 43.74 -17.76 -3.74
C LEU A 27 44.89 -18.64 -3.23
N LYS A 28 45.79 -18.04 -2.45
CA LYS A 28 46.73 -18.78 -1.61
C LYS A 28 45.94 -19.32 -0.42
N VAL A 29 45.74 -20.63 -0.38
CA VAL A 29 45.20 -21.34 0.77
C VAL A 29 46.25 -21.32 1.88
N LEU A 30 45.94 -20.63 2.99
CA LEU A 30 46.73 -20.67 4.20
C LEU A 30 46.51 -22.05 4.86
N ARG A 31 47.51 -22.94 4.81
CA ARG A 31 47.48 -24.22 5.53
C ARG A 31 47.94 -24.00 6.96
N TRP A 32 47.06 -24.29 7.92
CA TRP A 32 47.38 -24.39 9.34
C TRP A 32 47.88 -25.82 9.65
N PRO A 33 49.05 -26.03 10.28
CA PRO A 33 49.45 -27.36 10.71
C PRO A 33 48.69 -27.72 11.99
N VAL A 34 47.78 -28.70 11.90
CA VAL A 34 47.20 -29.34 13.09
C VAL A 34 48.00 -30.61 13.35
N ALA A 35 48.80 -30.58 14.42
CA ALA A 35 49.45 -31.78 14.94
C ALA A 35 48.38 -32.75 15.45
N HIS A 36 48.40 -33.99 14.98
CA HIS A 36 47.58 -35.07 15.51
C HIS A 36 48.32 -35.74 16.67
N THR A 37 47.90 -35.45 17.91
CA THR A 37 48.10 -36.36 19.04
C THR A 37 46.83 -37.15 19.23
N GLN A 38 46.83 -38.43 18.85
CA GLN A 38 45.76 -39.35 19.23
C GLN A 38 45.84 -39.61 20.74
N LYS A 39 44.87 -39.10 21.48
CA LYS A 39 44.52 -39.61 22.80
C LYS A 39 43.24 -40.42 22.62
N GLU A 40 43.32 -41.73 22.81
CA GLU A 40 42.15 -42.59 22.81
C GLU A 40 41.18 -42.15 23.92
N MET A 41 40.03 -41.65 23.49
CA MET A 41 38.93 -41.29 24.38
C MET A 41 37.91 -42.42 24.30
N LYS A 42 37.86 -43.27 25.34
CA LYS A 42 36.84 -44.32 25.49
C LYS A 42 35.45 -43.67 25.51
N MET A 43 34.73 -43.77 24.40
CA MET A 43 33.34 -43.33 24.31
C MET A 43 32.45 -44.28 25.13
N ARG A 44 31.78 -43.75 26.14
CA ARG A 44 30.64 -44.42 26.79
C ARG A 44 29.40 -44.26 25.89
N PRO A 45 28.51 -45.27 25.79
CA PRO A 45 27.32 -45.16 24.97
C PRO A 45 26.33 -44.19 25.63
N VAL A 46 26.26 -42.97 25.10
CA VAL A 46 25.17 -42.03 25.38
C VAL A 46 23.99 -42.45 24.48
N PRO A 47 22.76 -42.57 25.00
CA PRO A 47 21.67 -43.20 24.28
C PRO A 47 21.22 -42.35 23.09
N VAL A 48 21.28 -42.94 21.90
CA VAL A 48 20.79 -42.45 20.60
C VAL A 48 19.28 -42.12 20.61
N LEU A 49 18.55 -42.45 21.69
CA LEU A 49 17.12 -42.18 21.83
C LEU A 49 16.76 -40.69 21.95
N LEU A 50 17.65 -39.82 22.45
CA LEU A 50 17.34 -38.39 22.64
C LEU A 50 17.31 -37.60 21.32
N SER A 51 17.96 -38.09 20.26
CA SER A 51 17.99 -37.44 18.96
C SER A 51 16.74 -37.73 18.11
N LEU A 52 16.04 -38.85 18.37
CA LEU A 52 14.79 -39.20 17.68
C LEU A 52 13.57 -38.46 18.25
N LEU A 53 13.59 -38.10 19.54
CA LEU A 53 12.49 -37.34 20.15
C LEU A 53 12.49 -35.85 19.75
N ALA A 54 13.66 -35.29 19.42
CA ALA A 54 13.78 -33.91 18.93
C ALA A 54 13.28 -33.73 17.48
N MET A 55 13.27 -34.78 16.67
CA MET A 55 12.70 -34.75 15.30
C MET A 55 11.17 -34.91 15.28
N ALA A 56 10.57 -35.44 16.35
CA ALA A 56 9.11 -35.58 16.44
C ALA A 56 8.37 -34.28 16.84
N VAL A 57 9.09 -33.26 17.32
CA VAL A 57 8.49 -31.98 17.77
C VAL A 57 8.47 -30.91 16.66
N ALA A 58 9.15 -31.13 15.53
CA ALA A 58 9.29 -30.13 14.46
C ALA A 58 8.41 -30.38 13.22
N ALA A 59 7.36 -31.20 13.33
CA ALA A 59 6.36 -31.37 12.29
C ALA A 59 4.96 -31.10 12.86
N ARG A 60 4.75 -29.91 13.45
CA ARG A 60 3.43 -29.29 13.27
C ARG A 60 3.33 -28.97 11.80
N GLY A 61 2.82 -29.91 11.00
CA GLY A 61 2.33 -29.56 9.68
C GLY A 61 1.37 -28.40 9.88
N PHE A 62 1.67 -27.25 9.30
CA PHE A 62 0.75 -26.12 9.32
C PHE A 62 -0.53 -26.62 8.63
N ALA A 63 -1.59 -26.82 9.42
CA ALA A 63 -2.86 -27.22 8.85
C ALA A 63 -3.31 -26.09 7.92
N GLU A 64 -3.70 -26.42 6.71
CA GLU A 64 -4.12 -25.46 5.68
C GLU A 64 -5.63 -25.54 5.48
N ILE A 65 -6.22 -24.39 5.17
CA ILE A 65 -7.58 -24.24 4.71
C ILE A 65 -7.56 -24.20 3.18
N THR A 66 -8.23 -25.16 2.53
CA THR A 66 -8.51 -25.08 1.08
C THR A 66 -9.64 -24.09 0.84
N VAL A 67 -9.32 -22.94 0.25
CA VAL A 67 -10.27 -21.88 -0.11
C VAL A 67 -11.02 -22.24 -1.38
N ALA A 68 -10.29 -22.73 -2.38
CA ALA A 68 -10.83 -23.11 -3.68
C ALA A 68 -9.96 -24.20 -4.32
N GLU A 69 -10.60 -25.11 -5.06
CA GLU A 69 -9.95 -26.21 -5.77
C GLU A 69 -10.56 -26.38 -7.16
N ARG A 70 -9.71 -26.40 -8.19
CA ARG A 70 -10.12 -26.46 -9.59
C ARG A 70 -11.01 -27.68 -9.84
N GLY A 71 -12.12 -27.45 -10.53
CA GLY A 71 -13.10 -28.49 -10.84
C GLY A 71 -14.07 -28.83 -9.70
N GLN A 72 -13.92 -28.22 -8.52
CA GLN A 72 -14.86 -28.35 -7.41
C GLN A 72 -15.78 -27.12 -7.29
N PRO A 73 -17.04 -27.28 -6.85
CA PRO A 73 -17.86 -26.14 -6.48
C PRO A 73 -17.26 -25.42 -5.25
N SER A 74 -17.50 -24.12 -5.14
CA SER A 74 -17.00 -23.35 -3.99
C SER A 74 -17.59 -23.88 -2.68
N ALA A 75 -16.72 -24.29 -1.76
CA ALA A 75 -17.07 -24.60 -0.37
C ALA A 75 -17.25 -23.33 0.49
N TYR A 76 -16.79 -22.18 -0.03
CA TYR A 76 -16.85 -20.89 0.65
C TYR A 76 -17.93 -19.99 0.08
N THR A 77 -18.46 -19.12 0.93
CA THR A 77 -19.20 -17.93 0.52
C THR A 77 -18.50 -16.69 1.06
N LEU A 78 -18.33 -15.68 0.21
CA LEU A 78 -17.76 -14.41 0.61
C LEU A 78 -18.88 -13.50 1.13
N VAL A 79 -18.75 -13.03 2.36
CA VAL A 79 -19.78 -12.30 3.09
C VAL A 79 -19.31 -10.87 3.34
N ILE A 80 -20.09 -9.91 2.85
CA ILE A 80 -19.91 -8.47 3.09
C ILE A 80 -21.05 -7.93 3.96
N PRO A 81 -20.96 -6.71 4.51
CA PRO A 81 -22.04 -6.12 5.29
C PRO A 81 -23.30 -5.82 4.46
N ALA A 82 -24.48 -5.86 5.09
CA ALA A 82 -25.77 -5.56 4.43
C ALA A 82 -25.78 -4.18 3.76
N LYS A 83 -25.12 -3.22 4.40
CA LYS A 83 -24.95 -1.84 3.93
C LYS A 83 -23.50 -1.60 3.52
N ALA A 84 -22.96 -2.50 2.70
CA ALA A 84 -21.58 -2.44 2.28
C ALA A 84 -21.26 -1.13 1.52
N PHE A 85 -20.18 -0.49 1.93
CA PHE A 85 -19.59 0.65 1.23
C PHE A 85 -19.02 0.23 -0.13
N PRO A 86 -18.79 1.17 -1.08
CA PRO A 86 -18.25 0.86 -2.39
C PRO A 86 -16.92 0.07 -2.37
N ASN A 87 -16.03 0.37 -1.41
CA ASN A 87 -14.77 -0.34 -1.22
C ASN A 87 -14.96 -1.79 -0.74
N GLU A 88 -15.97 -2.05 0.09
CA GLU A 88 -16.25 -3.40 0.60
C GLU A 88 -16.80 -4.31 -0.50
N ARG A 89 -17.71 -3.77 -1.33
CA ARG A 89 -18.22 -4.46 -2.52
C ARG A 89 -17.11 -4.73 -3.53
N TYR A 90 -16.23 -3.76 -3.74
CA TYR A 90 -15.12 -3.91 -4.67
C TYR A 90 -14.06 -4.89 -4.18
N ALA A 91 -13.73 -4.89 -2.88
CA ALA A 91 -12.81 -5.88 -2.30
C ALA A 91 -13.36 -7.31 -2.43
N ALA A 92 -14.67 -7.51 -2.24
CA ALA A 92 -15.34 -8.78 -2.48
C ALA A 92 -15.23 -9.24 -3.95
N GLN A 93 -15.45 -8.31 -4.89
CA GLN A 93 -15.32 -8.57 -6.33
C GLN A 93 -13.88 -8.95 -6.70
N GLU A 94 -12.88 -8.20 -6.23
CA GLU A 94 -11.47 -8.51 -6.50
C GLU A 94 -11.11 -9.90 -5.95
N PHE A 95 -11.49 -10.24 -4.71
CA PHE A 95 -11.21 -11.56 -4.16
C PHE A 95 -11.82 -12.69 -5.00
N ARG A 96 -13.11 -12.56 -5.36
CA ARG A 96 -13.81 -13.53 -6.21
C ARG A 96 -13.14 -13.65 -7.58
N ASP A 97 -12.91 -12.53 -8.26
CA ASP A 97 -12.46 -12.50 -9.65
C ASP A 97 -11.02 -13.03 -9.76
N TRP A 98 -10.14 -12.71 -8.81
CA TRP A 98 -8.78 -13.24 -8.77
C TRP A 98 -8.74 -14.71 -8.34
N THR A 99 -9.60 -15.14 -7.42
CA THR A 99 -9.72 -16.57 -7.11
C THR A 99 -10.21 -17.37 -8.32
N LEU A 100 -11.19 -16.85 -9.06
CA LEU A 100 -11.67 -17.45 -10.31
C LEU A 100 -10.55 -17.55 -11.35
N LYS A 101 -9.73 -16.51 -11.51
CA LYS A 101 -8.56 -16.57 -12.42
C LYS A 101 -7.51 -17.57 -11.96
N LEU A 102 -7.28 -17.67 -10.64
CA LEU A 102 -6.28 -18.55 -10.05
C LEU A 102 -6.68 -20.03 -10.19
N THR A 103 -7.90 -20.40 -9.76
CA THR A 103 -8.32 -21.80 -9.62
C THR A 103 -9.45 -22.21 -10.55
N GLY A 104 -10.09 -21.28 -11.25
CA GLY A 104 -11.30 -21.56 -12.04
C GLY A 104 -12.58 -21.68 -11.18
N VAL A 105 -12.51 -21.42 -9.87
CA VAL A 105 -13.66 -21.51 -8.96
C VAL A 105 -14.21 -20.12 -8.65
N GLU A 106 -15.49 -19.89 -8.93
CA GLU A 106 -16.18 -18.67 -8.52
C GLU A 106 -16.72 -18.81 -7.08
N ILE A 107 -16.35 -17.86 -6.22
CA ILE A 107 -16.87 -17.77 -4.85
C ILE A 107 -18.09 -16.84 -4.83
N PRO A 108 -19.28 -17.31 -4.41
CA PRO A 108 -20.47 -16.47 -4.35
C PRO A 108 -20.33 -15.36 -3.30
N ILE A 109 -20.86 -14.17 -3.61
CA ILE A 109 -20.90 -13.02 -2.68
C ILE A 109 -22.31 -12.89 -2.07
N ARG A 110 -22.38 -12.67 -0.75
CA ARG A 110 -23.62 -12.46 0.01
C ARG A 110 -23.48 -11.26 0.96
N GLU A 111 -24.59 -10.58 1.21
CA GLU A 111 -24.61 -9.35 2.01
C GLU A 111 -24.93 -9.56 3.50
N THR A 112 -25.29 -10.77 3.93
CA THR A 112 -25.53 -11.09 5.35
C THR A 112 -25.43 -12.58 5.64
N THR A 113 -25.26 -12.88 6.93
CA THR A 113 -25.43 -14.20 7.56
C THR A 113 -26.92 -14.50 7.85
N PRO A 114 -27.31 -15.77 8.07
CA PRO A 114 -26.46 -16.96 8.10
C PRO A 114 -26.08 -17.44 6.71
N VAL A 115 -24.84 -17.91 6.60
CA VAL A 115 -24.38 -18.76 5.50
C VAL A 115 -24.26 -20.17 6.05
N ALA A 116 -24.76 -21.15 5.31
CA ALA A 116 -24.85 -22.55 5.77
C ALA A 116 -23.51 -23.31 5.73
N ALA A 117 -22.44 -22.68 5.21
CA ALA A 117 -21.14 -23.27 4.96
C ALA A 117 -20.00 -22.38 5.48
N LYS A 118 -18.75 -22.76 5.18
CA LYS A 118 -17.54 -21.97 5.47
C LYS A 118 -17.61 -20.60 4.80
N ALA A 119 -17.09 -19.57 5.47
CA ALA A 119 -17.24 -18.19 5.02
C ALA A 119 -15.92 -17.42 4.99
N ILE A 120 -15.86 -16.47 4.06
CA ILE A 120 -14.83 -15.43 4.00
C ILE A 120 -15.51 -14.12 4.34
N TYR A 121 -15.27 -13.61 5.54
CA TYR A 121 -15.91 -12.39 6.02
C TYR A 121 -15.04 -11.17 5.71
N LEU A 122 -15.63 -10.18 5.03
CA LEU A 122 -15.03 -8.88 4.82
C LEU A 122 -15.77 -7.87 5.71
N ASN A 123 -15.08 -7.28 6.69
CA ASN A 123 -15.65 -6.29 7.62
C ASN A 123 -17.01 -6.70 8.24
N ARG A 124 -17.21 -8.00 8.53
CA ARG A 124 -18.44 -8.48 9.19
C ARG A 124 -18.68 -7.73 10.50
N GLU A 125 -17.63 -7.59 11.28
CA GLU A 125 -17.61 -6.78 12.48
C GLU A 125 -16.97 -5.44 12.17
N LYS A 126 -17.27 -4.44 13.01
CA LYS A 126 -16.66 -3.12 12.88
C LYS A 126 -15.14 -3.26 13.06
N PRO A 127 -14.31 -2.80 12.10
CA PRO A 127 -12.86 -2.86 12.23
C PRO A 127 -12.36 -2.11 13.46
N ASP A 128 -11.26 -2.60 14.03
CA ASP A 128 -10.55 -1.92 15.11
C ASP A 128 -10.13 -0.51 14.66
N PRO A 129 -10.54 0.56 15.37
CA PRO A 129 -10.16 1.93 15.02
C PRO A 129 -8.64 2.15 14.95
N ALA A 130 -7.83 1.34 15.64
CA ALA A 130 -6.37 1.41 15.59
C ALA A 130 -5.78 1.07 14.20
N LEU A 131 -6.55 0.41 13.32
CA LEU A 131 -6.16 0.15 11.94
C LEU A 131 -6.12 1.43 11.09
N GLY A 132 -6.82 2.50 11.51
CA GLY A 132 -6.95 3.71 10.72
C GLY A 132 -7.57 3.43 9.33
N ASP A 133 -7.17 4.20 8.33
CA ASP A 133 -7.70 4.05 6.97
C ASP A 133 -7.09 2.85 6.21
N GLU A 134 -5.87 2.43 6.54
CA GLU A 134 -5.04 1.58 5.67
C GLU A 134 -4.58 0.28 6.31
N GLY A 135 -4.75 0.15 7.63
CA GLY A 135 -4.45 -1.09 8.33
C GLY A 135 -5.51 -2.16 8.10
N PHE A 136 -5.08 -3.41 8.25
CA PHE A 136 -5.96 -4.57 8.17
C PHE A 136 -5.49 -5.72 9.08
N ASP A 137 -6.44 -6.58 9.41
CA ASP A 137 -6.27 -7.84 10.12
C ASP A 137 -6.71 -8.99 9.21
N LEU A 138 -5.94 -10.07 9.24
CA LEU A 138 -6.23 -11.35 8.61
C LEU A 138 -6.31 -12.42 9.70
N GLU A 139 -7.39 -13.19 9.70
CA GLU A 139 -7.60 -14.24 10.69
C GLU A 139 -8.24 -15.48 10.08
N ALA A 140 -7.74 -16.67 10.42
CA ALA A 140 -8.40 -17.94 10.19
C ALA A 140 -8.90 -18.48 11.54
N VAL A 141 -10.22 -18.68 11.67
CA VAL A 141 -10.84 -19.15 12.93
C VAL A 141 -11.96 -20.12 12.62
N GLY A 142 -11.89 -21.33 13.17
CA GLY A 142 -12.96 -22.33 13.01
C GLY A 142 -13.19 -22.75 11.55
N GLY A 143 -12.19 -22.60 10.69
CA GLY A 143 -12.30 -22.82 9.24
C GLY A 143 -12.85 -21.64 8.45
N ASP A 144 -13.32 -20.58 9.10
CA ASP A 144 -13.66 -19.32 8.43
C ASP A 144 -12.42 -18.45 8.25
N ILE A 145 -12.45 -17.60 7.23
CA ILE A 145 -11.43 -16.58 6.96
C ILE A 145 -12.04 -15.22 7.21
N ARG A 146 -11.31 -14.32 7.86
CA ARG A 146 -11.74 -12.96 8.18
C ARG A 146 -10.72 -11.97 7.68
N VAL A 147 -11.20 -10.96 6.97
CA VAL A 147 -10.44 -9.77 6.60
C VAL A 147 -11.18 -8.57 7.19
N SER A 148 -10.53 -7.91 8.13
CA SER A 148 -11.05 -6.68 8.75
C SER A 148 -10.11 -5.55 8.41
N GLY A 149 -10.60 -4.42 7.91
CA GLY A 149 -9.71 -3.34 7.53
C GLY A 149 -10.39 -2.00 7.44
N GLY A 150 -9.55 -0.97 7.51
CA GLY A 150 -9.95 0.41 7.28
C GLY A 150 -10.48 0.65 5.87
N ARG A 151 -10.70 1.93 5.55
CA ARG A 151 -11.28 2.36 4.27
C ARG A 151 -10.55 1.80 3.04
N ARG A 152 -9.21 1.89 3.00
CA ARG A 152 -8.33 1.27 2.00
C ARG A 152 -7.81 -0.09 2.48
N GLY A 153 -7.58 -0.21 3.79
CA GLY A 153 -7.00 -1.38 4.42
C GLY A 153 -7.72 -2.68 4.09
N LEU A 154 -9.05 -2.68 4.01
CA LEU A 154 -9.80 -3.89 3.63
C LEU A 154 -9.36 -4.44 2.26
N LEU A 155 -9.23 -3.56 1.26
CA LEU A 155 -8.79 -3.95 -0.07
C LEU A 155 -7.33 -4.44 -0.06
N TYR A 156 -6.48 -3.79 0.74
CA TYR A 156 -5.09 -4.24 0.92
C TYR A 156 -4.99 -5.61 1.59
N GLY A 157 -5.85 -5.92 2.56
CA GLY A 157 -5.92 -7.24 3.18
C GLY A 157 -6.40 -8.33 2.22
N VAL A 158 -7.36 -8.02 1.35
CA VAL A 158 -7.77 -8.91 0.25
C VAL A 158 -6.59 -9.19 -0.69
N TYR A 159 -5.86 -8.14 -1.08
CA TYR A 159 -4.67 -8.29 -1.93
C TYR A 159 -3.56 -9.07 -1.23
N GLU A 160 -3.36 -8.89 0.07
CA GLU A 160 -2.38 -9.65 0.86
C GLU A 160 -2.66 -11.16 0.80
N LEU A 161 -3.93 -11.58 0.93
CA LEU A 161 -4.28 -13.00 0.82
C LEU A 161 -3.97 -13.56 -0.58
N LEU A 162 -4.32 -12.80 -1.62
CA LEU A 162 -4.13 -13.19 -3.01
C LEU A 162 -2.65 -13.24 -3.42
N GLU A 163 -1.84 -12.29 -2.96
CA GLU A 163 -0.40 -12.25 -3.25
C GLU A 163 0.34 -13.31 -2.44
N ARG A 164 0.19 -13.29 -1.11
CA ARG A 164 1.02 -14.10 -0.22
C ARG A 164 0.68 -15.57 -0.26
N PHE A 165 -0.61 -15.91 -0.38
CA PHE A 165 -1.07 -17.30 -0.33
C PHE A 165 -1.58 -17.79 -1.68
N GLY A 166 -2.11 -16.89 -2.53
CA GLY A 166 -2.46 -17.22 -3.91
C GLY A 166 -1.26 -17.17 -4.86
N GLY A 167 -0.16 -16.53 -4.46
CA GLY A 167 1.06 -16.38 -5.26
C GLY A 167 0.91 -15.42 -6.44
N ILE A 168 -0.18 -14.65 -6.51
CA ILE A 168 -0.42 -13.69 -7.59
C ILE A 168 0.60 -12.55 -7.48
N ALA A 169 1.25 -12.20 -8.58
CA ALA A 169 2.16 -11.07 -8.63
C ALA A 169 1.69 -10.04 -9.67
N TRP A 170 1.20 -8.90 -9.20
CA TRP A 170 0.90 -7.75 -10.05
C TRP A 170 2.19 -6.99 -10.34
N LEU A 171 2.90 -7.38 -11.39
CA LEU A 171 4.21 -6.80 -11.75
C LEU A 171 4.08 -5.49 -12.54
N ASP A 172 3.00 -5.36 -13.32
CA ASP A 172 2.69 -4.19 -14.14
C ASP A 172 1.17 -3.99 -14.24
N SER A 173 0.73 -2.78 -14.59
CA SER A 173 -0.64 -2.48 -14.99
C SER A 173 -1.19 -3.42 -16.08
N GLY A 174 -0.33 -3.85 -17.02
CA GLY A 174 -0.69 -4.76 -18.11
C GLY A 174 -0.24 -6.19 -17.93
N PHE A 175 0.52 -6.51 -16.87
CA PHE A 175 1.10 -7.83 -16.68
C PHE A 175 0.94 -8.31 -15.23
N THR A 176 0.21 -9.40 -15.08
CA THR A 176 0.04 -10.11 -13.81
C THR A 176 0.52 -11.53 -14.01
N ASP A 177 1.46 -11.96 -13.18
CA ASP A 177 1.83 -13.36 -13.09
C ASP A 177 0.84 -14.07 -12.16
N ILE A 178 0.22 -15.13 -12.68
CA ILE A 178 -0.76 -15.95 -11.95
C ILE A 178 -0.22 -17.37 -11.96
N PRO A 179 0.15 -17.94 -10.79
CA PRO A 179 0.74 -19.25 -10.75
C PRO A 179 -0.26 -20.31 -11.21
N GLN A 180 0.24 -21.33 -11.89
CA GLN A 180 -0.55 -22.50 -12.26
C GLN A 180 -0.72 -23.38 -11.02
N THR A 181 -1.80 -23.17 -10.28
CA THR A 181 -2.19 -24.01 -9.14
C THR A 181 -3.61 -24.51 -9.32
N ASP A 182 -3.86 -25.75 -8.87
CA ASP A 182 -5.21 -26.30 -8.78
C ASP A 182 -5.87 -25.96 -7.45
N VAL A 183 -5.09 -25.63 -6.42
CA VAL A 183 -5.60 -25.43 -5.06
C VAL A 183 -5.10 -24.09 -4.50
N PHE A 184 -6.04 -23.24 -4.08
CA PHE A 184 -5.76 -22.04 -3.31
C PHE A 184 -5.95 -22.33 -1.82
N LYS A 185 -4.87 -22.18 -1.04
CA LYS A 185 -4.84 -22.52 0.38
C LYS A 185 -4.37 -21.35 1.23
N ILE A 186 -4.85 -21.29 2.47
CA ILE A 186 -4.43 -20.31 3.49
C ILE A 186 -4.11 -21.06 4.80
N PRO A 187 -3.12 -20.63 5.61
CA PRO A 187 -2.86 -21.24 6.91
C PRO A 187 -4.08 -21.21 7.84
N SER A 188 -4.40 -22.34 8.48
CA SER A 188 -5.55 -22.44 9.40
C SER A 188 -5.35 -21.71 10.73
N ASP A 189 -4.10 -21.37 11.06
CA ASP A 189 -3.68 -20.59 12.22
C ASP A 189 -3.30 -19.14 11.84
N LEU A 190 -3.72 -18.68 10.65
CA LEU A 190 -3.45 -17.32 10.20
C LEU A 190 -3.97 -16.30 11.22
N LYS A 191 -3.05 -15.47 11.71
CA LYS A 191 -3.33 -14.30 12.52
C LYS A 191 -2.28 -13.24 12.22
N ASP A 192 -2.64 -12.26 11.42
CA ASP A 192 -1.75 -11.21 10.95
C ASP A 192 -2.42 -9.85 11.06
N ARG A 193 -1.67 -8.85 11.53
CA ARG A 193 -2.11 -7.45 11.63
C ARG A 193 -1.06 -6.60 10.97
N GLN A 194 -1.45 -5.84 9.96
CA GLN A 194 -0.55 -4.98 9.21
C GLN A 194 -1.00 -3.52 9.26
N LEU A 195 -0.07 -2.64 9.60
CA LEU A 195 -0.22 -1.19 9.59
C LEU A 195 0.82 -0.60 8.63
N PRO A 196 0.51 0.49 7.89
CA PRO A 196 1.51 1.13 7.05
C PRO A 196 2.61 1.77 7.89
N ALA A 197 3.87 1.41 7.62
CA ALA A 197 5.02 2.09 8.23
C ALA A 197 5.16 3.55 7.78
N PHE A 198 4.70 3.85 6.56
CA PHE A 198 4.73 5.19 5.99
C PHE A 198 3.33 5.67 5.67
N ASP A 199 2.97 6.85 6.21
CA ASP A 199 1.69 7.50 5.97
C ASP A 199 1.51 7.90 4.49
N ARG A 200 2.60 8.11 3.74
CA ARG A 200 2.59 8.37 2.30
C ARG A 200 3.47 7.38 1.57
N ARG A 201 2.92 6.77 0.52
CA ARG A 201 3.60 5.89 -0.41
C ARG A 201 3.33 6.39 -1.83
N VAL A 202 4.40 6.70 -2.53
CA VAL A 202 4.37 7.37 -3.84
C VAL A 202 5.38 6.71 -4.78
N HIS A 203 5.02 6.63 -6.06
CA HIS A 203 5.92 6.17 -7.10
C HIS A 203 5.60 6.93 -8.38
N ASP A 204 6.58 7.62 -8.98
CA ASP A 204 6.37 8.53 -10.11
C ASP A 204 6.47 7.85 -11.48
N TRP A 205 6.16 6.55 -11.54
CA TRP A 205 6.14 5.84 -12.81
C TRP A 205 4.77 5.95 -13.46
N ARG A 206 4.76 6.19 -14.77
CA ARG A 206 3.56 6.47 -15.57
C ARG A 206 2.44 5.47 -15.31
N GLN A 207 2.74 4.19 -15.15
CA GLN A 207 1.71 3.16 -14.97
C GLN A 207 1.01 3.26 -13.61
N ILE A 208 1.73 3.59 -12.53
CA ILE A 208 1.14 3.79 -11.21
C ILE A 208 0.20 5.01 -11.24
N SER A 209 0.57 6.07 -11.96
CA SER A 209 -0.26 7.28 -12.04
C SER A 209 -1.41 7.16 -13.05
N SER A 210 -1.30 6.29 -14.07
CA SER A 210 -2.35 6.10 -15.08
C SER A 210 -3.33 4.97 -14.78
N ASP A 211 -2.93 3.95 -14.02
CA ASP A 211 -3.80 2.84 -13.61
C ASP A 211 -4.03 2.85 -12.09
N ILE A 212 -5.21 3.34 -11.71
CA ILE A 212 -5.67 3.45 -10.33
C ILE A 212 -5.79 2.07 -9.65
N SER A 213 -6.17 1.03 -10.39
CA SER A 213 -6.32 -0.31 -9.83
C SER A 213 -4.96 -0.92 -9.55
N PHE A 214 -4.00 -0.74 -10.45
CA PHE A 214 -2.61 -1.12 -10.24
C PHE A 214 -2.00 -0.35 -9.05
N SER A 215 -2.20 0.96 -8.98
CA SER A 215 -1.79 1.78 -7.83
C SER A 215 -2.34 1.23 -6.50
N ALA A 216 -3.60 0.81 -6.46
CA ALA A 216 -4.20 0.23 -5.25
C ALA A 216 -3.59 -1.13 -4.89
N ARG A 217 -3.31 -2.00 -5.86
CA ARG A 217 -2.64 -3.31 -5.65
C ARG A 217 -1.21 -3.13 -5.12
N SER A 218 -0.48 -2.16 -5.65
CA SER A 218 0.83 -1.75 -5.14
C SER A 218 0.77 -0.97 -3.80
N ARG A 219 -0.41 -0.87 -3.17
CA ARG A 219 -0.66 -0.15 -1.91
C ARG A 219 -0.22 1.33 -1.94
N ILE A 220 -0.11 1.94 -3.12
CA ILE A 220 0.23 3.36 -3.31
C ILE A 220 -0.98 4.22 -2.95
N ASN A 221 -0.75 5.27 -2.16
CA ASN A 221 -1.81 6.13 -1.63
C ASN A 221 -1.64 7.61 -1.95
N HIS A 222 -0.67 8.00 -2.78
CA HIS A 222 -0.45 9.41 -3.09
C HIS A 222 -1.38 9.97 -4.18
N TYR A 223 -1.86 9.12 -5.09
CA TYR A 223 -2.75 9.54 -6.17
C TYR A 223 -4.21 9.60 -5.72
N TYR A 224 -5.04 10.22 -6.56
CA TYR A 224 -6.48 10.15 -6.35
C TYR A 224 -6.94 8.69 -6.53
N LEU A 225 -7.43 8.09 -5.45
CA LEU A 225 -8.16 6.84 -5.51
C LEU A 225 -9.66 7.14 -5.35
N PRO A 226 -10.55 6.56 -6.17
CA PRO A 226 -11.99 6.72 -6.00
C PRO A 226 -12.51 5.90 -4.81
N GLU A 227 -13.81 6.03 -4.52
CA GLU A 227 -14.43 5.41 -3.34
C GLU A 227 -14.27 3.88 -3.30
N ARG A 228 -14.38 3.22 -4.46
CA ARG A 228 -14.21 1.77 -4.58
C ARG A 228 -12.81 1.27 -4.20
N HIS A 229 -11.80 2.13 -4.27
CA HIS A 229 -10.42 1.82 -3.87
C HIS A 229 -10.10 2.33 -2.47
N GLY A 230 -11.12 2.70 -1.69
CA GLY A 230 -10.98 3.20 -0.32
C GLY A 230 -10.60 4.67 -0.20
N ARG A 231 -10.69 5.44 -1.30
CA ARG A 231 -10.40 6.88 -1.42
C ARG A 231 -9.01 7.32 -0.95
N SER A 232 -8.29 8.05 -1.79
CA SER A 232 -7.10 8.78 -1.38
C SER A 232 -6.97 10.10 -2.12
N TYR A 233 -6.18 11.03 -1.58
CA TYR A 233 -5.87 12.31 -2.17
C TYR A 233 -4.38 12.63 -2.08
N PRO A 234 -3.84 13.39 -3.04
CA PRO A 234 -2.54 14.00 -2.88
C PRO A 234 -2.48 14.83 -1.58
N LYS A 235 -1.56 14.48 -0.69
CA LYS A 235 -1.35 15.16 0.60
C LYS A 235 -0.62 16.50 0.46
N PHE A 236 0.06 16.72 -0.65
CA PHE A 236 0.77 17.95 -0.94
C PHE A 236 0.12 18.66 -2.12
N ASP A 237 0.32 19.97 -2.15
CA ASP A 237 -0.14 20.76 -3.28
C ASP A 237 0.56 20.30 -4.57
N GLY A 238 -0.19 20.16 -5.67
CA GLY A 238 0.35 19.65 -6.94
C GLY A 238 1.61 20.39 -7.43
N PRO A 239 1.63 21.74 -7.45
CA PRO A 239 2.78 22.52 -7.93
C PRO A 239 4.09 22.36 -7.14
N LEU A 240 4.05 22.12 -5.83
CA LEU A 240 5.24 21.95 -4.99
C LEU A 240 5.43 20.52 -4.45
N GLY A 241 4.52 19.60 -4.77
CA GLY A 241 4.50 18.23 -4.21
C GLY A 241 5.50 17.25 -4.84
N TRP A 242 6.26 17.71 -5.83
CA TRP A 242 7.21 16.90 -6.62
C TRP A 242 8.53 17.67 -6.82
N GLY A 243 9.11 17.60 -8.03
CA GLY A 243 10.30 18.33 -8.44
C GLY A 243 9.99 19.49 -9.39
N HIS A 244 11.04 20.16 -9.87
CA HIS A 244 10.94 21.26 -10.85
C HIS A 244 10.09 22.46 -10.39
N THR A 245 10.14 22.74 -9.08
CA THR A 245 9.22 23.67 -8.41
C THR A 245 9.63 25.15 -8.49
N PHE A 246 10.86 25.42 -8.93
CA PHE A 246 11.46 26.76 -8.87
C PHE A 246 10.70 27.82 -9.65
N SER A 247 10.16 27.50 -10.81
CA SER A 247 9.38 28.45 -11.62
C SER A 247 8.05 28.84 -10.96
N TYR A 248 7.47 27.98 -10.11
CA TYR A 248 6.28 28.33 -9.34
C TYR A 248 6.58 29.29 -8.19
N LEU A 249 7.82 29.28 -7.69
CA LEU A 249 8.26 30.13 -6.59
C LEU A 249 8.85 31.44 -7.12
N VAL A 250 9.71 31.40 -8.13
CA VAL A 250 10.30 32.57 -8.76
C VAL A 250 10.08 32.44 -10.26
N ASN A 251 8.97 33.01 -10.74
CA ASN A 251 8.58 32.91 -12.14
C ASN A 251 9.54 33.74 -13.02
N PRO A 252 10.25 33.14 -14.00
CA PRO A 252 11.15 33.87 -14.88
C PRO A 252 10.46 34.98 -15.68
N ASP A 253 9.20 34.82 -16.04
CA ASP A 253 8.45 35.86 -16.78
C ASP A 253 8.15 37.07 -15.90
N GLN A 254 8.15 36.91 -14.57
CA GLN A 254 7.95 37.99 -13.62
C GLN A 254 9.27 38.67 -13.21
N TYR A 255 10.35 37.89 -13.03
CA TYR A 255 11.56 38.41 -12.38
C TYR A 255 12.76 38.58 -13.32
N PHE A 256 12.84 37.89 -14.45
CA PHE A 256 14.11 37.82 -15.19
C PHE A 256 14.54 39.16 -15.81
N ASP A 257 13.60 39.96 -16.30
CA ASP A 257 13.93 41.17 -17.04
C ASP A 257 14.49 42.27 -16.12
N GLU A 258 14.01 42.32 -14.87
CA GLU A 258 14.50 43.25 -13.83
C GLU A 258 15.64 42.65 -12.99
N HIS A 259 15.61 41.33 -12.75
CA HIS A 259 16.53 40.60 -11.89
C HIS A 259 17.13 39.36 -12.56
N PRO A 260 17.90 39.52 -13.66
CA PRO A 260 18.51 38.37 -14.34
C PRO A 260 19.49 37.61 -13.44
N GLU A 261 20.07 38.25 -12.41
CA GLU A 261 20.93 37.67 -11.39
C GLU A 261 20.26 36.64 -10.50
N TYR A 262 18.92 36.58 -10.47
CA TYR A 262 18.18 35.54 -9.74
C TYR A 262 18.25 34.18 -10.40
N PHE A 263 18.70 34.11 -11.65
CA PHE A 263 18.70 32.90 -12.47
C PHE A 263 20.12 32.41 -12.76
N SER A 264 20.26 31.13 -13.08
CA SER A 264 21.55 30.48 -13.32
C SER A 264 22.37 31.18 -14.41
N PHE A 265 23.67 31.37 -14.15
CA PHE A 265 24.64 31.86 -15.11
C PHE A 265 25.26 30.69 -15.85
N PHE A 266 25.06 30.61 -17.16
CA PHE A 266 25.56 29.53 -18.00
C PHE A 266 26.18 30.09 -19.27
N LYS A 267 27.42 29.70 -19.57
CA LYS A 267 28.17 30.15 -20.76
C LYS A 267 28.17 31.67 -20.94
N GLY A 268 28.51 32.41 -19.89
CA GLY A 268 28.65 33.87 -19.96
C GLY A 268 27.34 34.66 -19.91
N LYS A 269 26.18 34.01 -19.79
CA LYS A 269 24.87 34.69 -19.77
C LYS A 269 23.89 34.08 -18.76
N ARG A 270 23.02 34.93 -18.21
CA ARG A 270 21.86 34.50 -17.39
C ARG A 270 20.81 33.87 -18.30
N GLN A 271 20.15 32.81 -17.81
CA GLN A 271 19.15 32.07 -18.59
C GLN A 271 17.73 32.33 -18.06
N LYS A 272 16.82 32.80 -18.93
CA LYS A 272 15.41 33.02 -18.59
C LYS A 272 14.62 31.71 -18.51
N HIS A 273 14.68 30.92 -19.57
CA HIS A 273 13.99 29.63 -19.68
C HIS A 273 14.97 28.46 -19.60
N TYR A 274 14.45 27.27 -19.26
CA TYR A 274 15.26 26.05 -19.07
C TYR A 274 16.43 26.27 -18.10
N SER A 275 16.19 27.07 -17.07
CA SER A 275 17.18 27.54 -16.11
C SER A 275 16.86 27.08 -14.69
N GLN A 276 17.83 27.24 -13.79
CA GLN A 276 17.65 27.07 -12.36
C GLN A 276 17.76 28.44 -11.68
N LEU A 277 17.38 28.52 -10.41
CA LEU A 277 17.61 29.72 -9.62
C LEU A 277 19.07 29.80 -9.17
N CYS A 278 19.57 31.03 -9.02
CA CYS A 278 20.88 31.31 -8.45
C CYS A 278 20.79 31.22 -6.92
N LEU A 279 20.98 30.03 -6.36
CA LEU A 279 20.81 29.76 -4.92
C LEU A 279 21.83 30.48 -4.01
N THR A 280 22.87 31.09 -4.58
CA THR A 280 23.82 31.95 -3.85
C THR A 280 23.34 33.40 -3.73
N ASN A 281 22.30 33.80 -4.45
CA ASN A 281 21.72 35.13 -4.32
C ASN A 281 20.83 35.18 -3.05
N PRO A 282 21.12 36.05 -2.07
CA PRO A 282 20.39 36.08 -0.81
C PRO A 282 18.92 36.48 -0.98
N ASP A 283 18.56 37.25 -2.01
CA ASP A 283 17.18 37.68 -2.24
C ASP A 283 16.33 36.55 -2.84
N VAL A 284 16.93 35.71 -3.69
CA VAL A 284 16.28 34.47 -4.16
C VAL A 284 15.89 33.58 -2.98
N PHE A 285 16.79 33.40 -2.01
CA PHE A 285 16.50 32.62 -0.80
C PHE A 285 15.31 33.22 -0.01
N LYS A 286 15.30 34.54 0.21
CA LYS A 286 14.21 35.21 0.92
C LYS A 286 12.87 35.02 0.21
N ILE A 287 12.81 35.22 -1.10
CA ILE A 287 11.58 35.08 -1.90
C ILE A 287 11.06 33.64 -1.84
N VAL A 288 11.95 32.66 -2.03
CA VAL A 288 11.60 31.24 -1.96
C VAL A 288 11.07 30.89 -0.57
N LEU A 289 11.77 31.30 0.49
CA LEU A 289 11.38 31.06 1.87
C LEU A 289 9.99 31.64 2.17
N GLU A 290 9.77 32.90 1.80
CA GLU A 290 8.49 33.58 2.02
C GLU A 290 7.34 32.85 1.32
N LYS A 291 7.50 32.50 0.04
CA LYS A 291 6.46 31.83 -0.75
C LYS A 291 6.17 30.42 -0.26
N VAL A 292 7.21 29.65 0.12
CA VAL A 292 7.03 28.32 0.72
C VAL A 292 6.29 28.42 2.06
N LEU A 293 6.69 29.34 2.95
CA LEU A 293 6.02 29.53 4.24
C LEU A 293 4.57 29.98 4.08
N ALA A 294 4.29 30.93 3.17
CA ALA A 294 2.94 31.35 2.85
C ALA A 294 2.08 30.16 2.38
N ARG A 295 2.65 29.30 1.53
CA ARG A 295 1.96 28.13 1.01
C ARG A 295 1.65 27.10 2.09
N ILE A 296 2.62 26.74 2.93
CA ILE A 296 2.42 25.83 4.08
C ILE A 296 1.28 26.33 4.98
N ARG A 297 1.22 27.63 5.26
CA ARG A 297 0.13 28.24 6.05
C ARG A 297 -1.23 28.06 5.40
N THR A 298 -1.33 28.18 4.07
CA THR A 298 -2.60 27.96 3.36
C THR A 298 -3.04 26.49 3.31
N THR A 299 -2.10 25.55 3.17
CA THR A 299 -2.40 24.11 3.09
C THR A 299 -2.92 23.57 4.42
N LYS A 300 -2.29 23.94 5.56
CA LYS A 300 -2.79 23.60 6.90
C LYS A 300 -4.24 24.05 7.12
N ARG A 301 -4.60 25.24 6.63
CA ARG A 301 -5.99 25.74 6.71
C ARG A 301 -6.96 24.84 5.94
N LYS A 302 -6.56 24.34 4.76
CA LYS A 302 -7.39 23.46 3.92
C LYS A 302 -7.63 22.11 4.59
N GLU A 303 -6.59 21.49 5.15
CA GLU A 303 -6.69 20.21 5.88
C GLU A 303 -7.61 20.31 7.10
N THR A 304 -7.52 21.39 7.87
CA THR A 304 -8.44 21.63 8.99
C THR A 304 -9.89 21.76 8.53
N THR A 305 -10.14 22.48 7.42
CA THR A 305 -11.49 22.62 6.87
C THR A 305 -12.04 21.33 6.24
N SER A 306 -11.21 20.52 5.55
CA SER A 306 -11.65 19.25 4.96
C SER A 306 -11.96 18.21 6.03
N ASN A 307 -11.15 18.12 7.10
CA ASN A 307 -11.40 17.22 8.22
C ASN A 307 -12.65 17.65 9.02
N THR A 308 -12.88 18.95 9.17
CA THR A 308 -14.09 19.48 9.85
C THR A 308 -15.35 19.25 9.01
N THR A 309 -15.27 19.33 7.68
CA THR A 309 -16.42 19.10 6.79
C THR A 309 -16.75 17.60 6.66
N ALA A 310 -15.74 16.72 6.66
CA ALA A 310 -15.92 15.26 6.72
C ALA A 310 -16.52 14.82 8.06
N SER A 311 -16.07 15.40 9.17
CA SER A 311 -16.65 15.18 10.51
C SER A 311 -18.09 15.69 10.60
N ARG A 312 -18.39 16.89 10.10
CA ARG A 312 -19.75 17.46 10.13
C ARG A 312 -20.77 16.70 9.27
N ARG A 313 -20.37 16.09 8.15
CA ARG A 313 -21.28 15.22 7.37
C ARG A 313 -21.62 13.91 8.08
N THR A 314 -20.75 13.45 8.99
CA THR A 314 -20.99 12.24 9.78
C THR A 314 -21.82 12.54 11.05
N ILE A 315 -21.73 13.77 11.58
CA ILE A 315 -22.48 14.20 12.77
C ILE A 315 -23.86 14.77 12.41
N GLY A 316 -24.02 15.40 11.24
CA GLY A 316 -25.26 16.07 10.82
C GLY A 316 -26.49 15.15 10.67
N THR A 317 -26.27 13.85 10.47
CA THR A 317 -27.34 12.83 10.37
C THR A 317 -27.73 12.23 11.72
N VAL A 318 -26.91 12.37 12.77
CA VAL A 318 -27.23 11.86 14.11
C VAL A 318 -27.99 12.89 14.95
N THR A 319 -27.75 14.18 14.73
CA THR A 319 -28.41 15.25 15.51
C THR A 319 -29.82 15.62 15.03
N ALA A 320 -30.21 15.26 13.79
CA ALA A 320 -31.54 15.57 13.27
C ALA A 320 -32.64 14.66 13.84
N ASN A 321 -32.33 13.41 14.19
CA ASN A 321 -33.31 12.48 14.79
C ASN A 321 -33.42 12.57 16.32
N ALA A 322 -32.44 13.18 17.01
CA ALA A 322 -32.50 13.35 18.47
C ALA A 322 -33.36 14.55 18.91
N ARG A 323 -33.67 15.50 18.02
CA ARG A 323 -34.53 16.67 18.35
C ARG A 323 -36.03 16.40 18.19
N SER A 324 -36.47 15.45 17.37
CA SER A 324 -37.92 15.13 17.29
C SER A 324 -38.40 14.18 18.40
N ALA A 325 -37.51 13.37 18.98
CA ALA A 325 -37.86 12.43 20.06
C ALA A 325 -37.93 13.06 21.47
N ARG A 326 -37.45 14.30 21.65
CA ARG A 326 -37.52 15.04 22.94
C ARG A 326 -38.71 15.99 23.05
N GLN A 327 -39.48 16.21 22.00
CA GLN A 327 -40.70 17.04 22.05
C GLN A 327 -42.00 16.24 22.21
N SER A 328 -41.98 14.91 22.08
CA SER A 328 -43.19 14.07 22.23
C SER A 328 -43.39 13.46 23.63
N THR A 329 -42.41 13.55 24.53
CA THR A 329 -42.45 12.96 25.89
C THR A 329 -42.72 13.97 27.02
N HIS A 330 -43.08 15.22 26.70
CA HIS A 330 -43.45 16.24 27.70
C HIS A 330 -44.91 16.74 27.63
N ALA A 331 -45.76 16.09 26.83
CA ALA A 331 -47.17 16.48 26.66
C ALA A 331 -48.20 15.45 27.17
N ARG A 332 -47.80 14.47 28.00
CA ARG A 332 -48.73 13.56 28.68
C ARG A 332 -48.33 13.36 30.13
N ASN A 333 -48.70 14.30 30.99
CA ASN A 333 -49.02 14.08 32.40
C ASN A 333 -49.30 15.43 33.09
N ARG A 334 -50.45 16.02 32.79
CA ARG A 334 -51.09 17.03 33.64
C ARG A 334 -52.61 16.87 33.55
N THR A 335 -53.15 15.91 34.29
CA THR A 335 -54.55 15.88 34.75
C THR A 335 -54.71 14.81 35.83
N ARG A 336 -54.58 15.19 37.12
CA ARG A 336 -55.60 14.95 38.16
C ARG A 336 -55.12 15.49 39.51
N ALA A 337 -56.02 16.27 40.09
CA ALA A 337 -55.95 17.05 41.33
C ALA A 337 -56.27 16.15 42.56
N PRO A 338 -56.52 16.67 43.79
CA PRO A 338 -57.31 17.86 44.12
C PRO A 338 -56.52 19.14 44.38
#